data_AF-P71327-F1
#
_entry.id   AF-P71327-F1
#
_cell.length_a   1.000
_cell.length_b   1.000
_cell.length_c   1.000
_cell.angle_alpha   90.00
_cell.angle_beta   90.00
_cell.angle_gamma   90.00
#
_symmetry.space_group_name_H-M   'P 1'
#
loop_
_entity.id
_entity.type
_entity.pdbx_description
1 polymer ?
#
loop_
_entity_poly.entity_id
_entity_poly.type
_entity_poly.pdbx_seq_one_letter_code
_entity_poly.pdbx_strand_id
1 'polypeptide(L)'
;MEESLREIPDESDRAFIYIVLNSMFRYKEDVSSMIENYKYQLTDEKQLYFLVNRFWHKENYDSKKYFAFSWGGAVIKSFGRLSDKIGLSPGMYLGIDFVRKDFLYEWFMDINGCQNKELDSLQFYDMRWDFNFGYTFLKKDHLNLFGYVSAGLGMNGLSARGKDSNDKANNDLPIQFSPAFGAGVMVDLFFTEKKHIHHGLRFRTGVRSLFSGDVLKTSGVRLYASLEWTFREYTKKPIDFDYSFRESGVK
;
A
#
# COMPACT_ATOMS: atom_id res chain seq x y z
N MET A 1 -19.70 -59.70 -14.48
CA MET A 1 -20.36 -59.20 -13.25
C MET A 1 -19.78 -57.82 -13.00
N GLU A 2 -20.60 -56.78 -13.08
CA GLU A 2 -20.23 -55.49 -12.50
C GLU A 2 -20.39 -55.64 -10.98
N GLU A 3 -19.27 -55.78 -10.27
CA GLU A 3 -19.28 -55.70 -8.81
C GLU A 3 -19.61 -54.25 -8.43
N SER A 4 -20.85 -54.02 -7.99
CA SER A 4 -21.21 -52.76 -7.37
C SER A 4 -20.66 -52.73 -5.94
N LEU A 5 -20.06 -51.59 -5.58
CA LEU A 5 -19.62 -51.35 -4.21
C LEU A 5 -20.83 -51.42 -3.28
N ARG A 6 -20.68 -52.09 -2.14
CA ARG A 6 -21.73 -52.15 -1.10
C ARG A 6 -22.06 -50.74 -0.63
N GLU A 7 -23.34 -50.47 -0.46
CA GLU A 7 -23.83 -49.19 0.05
C GLU A 7 -23.37 -48.98 1.51
N ILE A 8 -22.83 -47.80 1.80
CA ILE A 8 -22.43 -47.42 3.17
C ILE A 8 -23.69 -46.92 3.89
N PRO A 9 -24.16 -47.56 4.97
CA PRO A 9 -25.46 -47.23 5.58
C PRO A 9 -25.47 -45.87 6.30
N ASP A 10 -24.34 -45.50 6.92
CA ASP A 10 -24.21 -44.29 7.74
C ASP A 10 -23.99 -43.03 6.88
N GLU A 11 -24.72 -41.96 7.20
CA GLU A 11 -24.66 -40.71 6.43
C GLU A 11 -23.35 -39.93 6.66
N SER A 12 -22.80 -39.97 7.88
CA SER A 12 -21.52 -39.33 8.20
C SER A 12 -20.38 -40.01 7.45
N ASP A 13 -20.35 -41.35 7.45
CA ASP A 13 -19.34 -42.14 6.72
C ASP A 13 -19.43 -41.89 5.20
N ARG A 14 -20.65 -41.82 4.65
CA ARG A 14 -20.86 -41.47 3.23
C ARG A 14 -20.31 -40.09 2.90
N ALA A 15 -20.63 -39.07 3.72
CA ALA A 15 -20.14 -37.70 3.51
C ALA A 15 -18.62 -37.64 3.62
N PHE A 16 -18.04 -38.32 4.61
CA PHE A 16 -16.60 -38.38 4.82
C PHE A 16 -15.88 -39.00 3.62
N ILE A 17 -16.29 -40.20 3.20
CA ILE A 17 -15.69 -40.91 2.07
C ILE A 17 -15.86 -40.12 0.78
N TYR A 18 -17.03 -39.52 0.55
CA TYR A 18 -17.28 -38.68 -0.62
C TYR A 18 -16.30 -37.50 -0.71
N ILE A 19 -16.07 -36.79 0.41
CA ILE A 19 -15.11 -35.68 0.46
C ILE A 19 -13.69 -36.18 0.26
N VAL A 20 -13.28 -37.26 0.94
CA VAL A 20 -11.94 -37.84 0.79
C VAL A 20 -11.66 -38.23 -0.66
N LEU A 21 -12.59 -38.91 -1.33
CA LEU A 21 -12.42 -39.30 -2.72
C LEU A 21 -12.34 -38.09 -3.65
N ASN A 22 -13.23 -37.09 -3.48
CA ASN A 22 -13.18 -35.88 -4.31
C ASN A 22 -11.92 -35.04 -4.03
N SER A 23 -11.38 -35.08 -2.81
CA SER A 23 -10.15 -34.35 -2.47
C SER A 23 -8.92 -34.81 -3.24
N MET A 24 -8.93 -36.03 -3.80
CA MET A 24 -7.84 -36.55 -4.62
C MET A 24 -7.80 -35.95 -6.03
N PHE A 25 -8.92 -35.37 -6.50
CA PHE A 25 -9.07 -34.93 -7.89
C PHE A 25 -9.44 -33.44 -8.02
N ARG A 26 -9.92 -32.79 -6.97
CA ARG A 26 -10.38 -31.39 -6.99
C ARG A 26 -9.37 -30.43 -6.39
N TYR A 27 -9.51 -29.15 -6.75
CA TYR A 27 -8.73 -28.07 -6.15
C TYR A 27 -9.12 -27.86 -4.68
N LYS A 28 -8.18 -27.37 -3.86
CA LYS A 28 -8.38 -27.18 -2.41
C LYS A 28 -9.57 -26.30 -2.05
N GLU A 29 -9.88 -25.31 -2.89
CA GLU A 29 -11.00 -24.38 -2.69
C GLU A 29 -12.36 -25.09 -2.84
N ASP A 30 -12.47 -26.01 -3.80
CA ASP A 30 -13.65 -26.84 -3.99
C ASP A 30 -13.83 -27.79 -2.81
N VAL A 31 -12.74 -28.44 -2.38
CA VAL A 31 -12.78 -29.38 -1.25
C VAL A 31 -13.15 -28.67 0.05
N SER A 32 -12.63 -27.47 0.28
CA SER A 32 -13.03 -26.64 1.43
C SER A 32 -14.52 -26.33 1.36
N SER A 33 -15.02 -25.87 0.21
CA SER A 33 -16.47 -25.63 0.03
C SER A 33 -17.32 -26.89 0.28
N MET A 34 -16.83 -28.07 -0.10
CA MET A 34 -17.49 -29.34 0.21
C MET A 34 -17.53 -29.61 1.72
N ILE A 35 -16.42 -29.40 2.45
CA ILE A 35 -16.41 -29.58 3.91
C ILE A 35 -17.46 -28.69 4.58
N GLU A 36 -17.63 -27.43 4.16
CA GLU A 36 -18.67 -26.54 4.71
C GLU A 36 -20.09 -27.02 4.40
N ASN A 37 -20.33 -27.48 3.18
CA ASN A 37 -21.65 -27.94 2.77
C ASN A 37 -22.09 -29.19 3.55
N TYR A 38 -21.15 -30.09 3.83
CA TYR A 38 -21.42 -31.37 4.49
C TYR A 38 -21.16 -31.35 6.01
N LYS A 39 -20.73 -30.22 6.60
CA LYS A 39 -20.30 -30.16 8.01
C LYS A 39 -21.34 -30.63 9.03
N TYR A 40 -22.62 -30.43 8.72
CA TYR A 40 -23.75 -30.86 9.57
C TYR A 40 -24.03 -32.38 9.47
N GLN A 41 -23.68 -33.02 8.35
CA GLN A 41 -23.87 -34.45 8.12
C GLN A 41 -22.71 -35.29 8.67
N LEU A 42 -21.52 -34.69 8.78
CA LEU A 42 -20.32 -35.32 9.34
C LEU A 42 -20.41 -35.47 10.86
N THR A 43 -21.31 -36.29 11.42
CA THR A 43 -21.55 -36.34 12.86
C THR A 43 -20.34 -36.80 13.70
N ASP A 44 -19.43 -37.62 13.16
CA ASP A 44 -18.19 -38.01 13.85
C ASP A 44 -17.18 -36.85 13.90
N GLU A 45 -16.83 -36.42 15.12
CA GLU A 45 -15.88 -35.35 15.38
C GLU A 45 -14.49 -35.65 14.81
N LYS A 46 -14.03 -36.90 14.87
CA LYS A 46 -12.70 -37.30 14.36
C LYS A 46 -12.64 -37.19 12.84
N GLN A 47 -13.73 -37.54 12.16
CA GLN A 47 -13.84 -37.42 10.70
C GLN A 47 -13.77 -35.95 10.27
N LEU A 48 -14.57 -35.09 10.91
CA LEU A 48 -14.57 -33.67 10.63
C LEU A 48 -13.20 -33.03 10.93
N TYR A 49 -12.61 -33.35 12.09
CA TYR A 49 -11.29 -32.85 12.48
C TYR A 49 -10.20 -33.28 11.49
N PHE A 50 -10.25 -34.52 11.00
CA PHE A 50 -9.34 -34.99 9.95
C PHE A 50 -9.51 -34.19 8.65
N LEU A 51 -10.75 -34.03 8.18
CA LEU A 51 -11.04 -33.30 6.94
C LEU A 51 -10.59 -31.84 7.03
N VAL A 52 -10.87 -31.18 8.16
CA VAL A 52 -10.46 -29.80 8.40
C VAL A 52 -8.94 -29.71 8.40
N ASN A 53 -8.25 -30.48 9.22
CA ASN A 53 -6.78 -30.37 9.29
C ASN A 53 -6.07 -30.72 7.98
N ARG A 54 -6.63 -31.64 7.19
CA ARG A 54 -5.97 -32.14 5.99
C ARG A 54 -6.29 -31.35 4.74
N PHE A 55 -7.53 -30.88 4.60
CA PHE A 55 -8.05 -30.38 3.33
C PHE A 55 -8.72 -29.00 3.42
N TRP A 56 -9.06 -28.51 4.61
CA TRP A 56 -9.65 -27.20 4.75
C TRP A 56 -8.60 -26.10 4.58
N HIS A 57 -8.85 -25.22 3.61
CA HIS A 57 -8.08 -24.01 3.38
C HIS A 57 -9.01 -22.92 2.88
N LYS A 58 -9.28 -21.92 3.72
CA LYS A 58 -10.07 -20.75 3.36
C LYS A 58 -9.32 -19.50 3.78
N GLU A 59 -9.24 -18.54 2.86
CA GLU A 59 -8.57 -17.27 3.07
C GLU A 59 -9.60 -16.14 2.99
N ASN A 60 -9.43 -15.12 3.82
CA ASN A 60 -10.12 -13.84 3.71
C ASN A 60 -9.10 -12.71 3.60
N TYR A 61 -9.54 -11.51 3.29
CA TYR A 61 -8.69 -10.33 3.27
C TYR A 61 -8.53 -9.77 4.70
N ASP A 62 -7.28 -9.45 5.06
CA ASP A 62 -6.95 -8.80 6.32
C ASP A 62 -7.06 -7.28 6.15
N SER A 63 -8.19 -6.71 6.58
CA SER A 63 -8.39 -5.26 6.53
C SER A 63 -7.33 -4.47 7.32
N LYS A 64 -6.57 -5.12 8.22
CA LYS A 64 -5.50 -4.52 9.01
C LYS A 64 -4.13 -4.59 8.33
N LYS A 65 -3.99 -5.26 7.19
CA LYS A 65 -2.71 -5.39 6.49
C LYS A 65 -2.88 -5.25 4.99
N TYR A 66 -2.23 -4.24 4.41
CA TYR A 66 -2.32 -3.99 2.98
C TYR A 66 -1.05 -3.34 2.44
N PHE A 67 -0.87 -3.50 1.12
CA PHE A 67 0.07 -2.72 0.34
C PHE A 67 -0.70 -1.64 -0.41
N ALA A 68 -0.08 -0.48 -0.61
CA ALA A 68 -0.61 0.51 -1.51
C ALA A 68 0.46 1.13 -2.39
N PHE A 69 0.06 1.57 -3.57
CA PHE A 69 0.88 2.34 -4.49
C PHE A 69 0.18 3.67 -4.74
N SER A 70 0.91 4.78 -4.60
CA SER A 70 0.40 6.10 -4.93
C SER A 70 1.30 6.82 -5.93
N TRP A 71 0.68 7.65 -6.76
CA TRP A 71 1.40 8.54 -7.66
C TRP A 71 0.57 9.78 -7.97
N GLY A 72 1.21 10.93 -8.13
CA GLY A 72 0.49 12.14 -8.47
C GLY A 72 1.30 13.41 -8.52
N GLY A 73 0.58 14.52 -8.55
CA GLY A 73 1.14 15.86 -8.67
C GLY A 73 1.17 16.59 -7.33
N ALA A 74 2.21 17.39 -7.14
CA ALA A 74 2.39 18.23 -5.97
C ALA A 74 2.58 19.69 -6.35
N VAL A 75 2.19 20.57 -5.44
CA VAL A 75 2.53 21.99 -5.43
C VAL A 75 3.34 22.26 -4.19
N ILE A 76 4.50 22.89 -4.38
CA ILE A 76 5.48 23.13 -3.34
C ILE A 76 5.73 24.62 -3.21
N LYS A 77 5.76 25.10 -1.97
CA LYS A 77 6.06 26.48 -1.63
C LYS A 77 7.21 26.53 -0.63
N SER A 78 8.27 27.20 -1.04
CA SER A 78 9.43 27.46 -0.19
C SER A 78 9.11 28.54 0.86
N PHE A 79 9.71 28.42 2.05
CA PHE A 79 9.62 29.38 3.15
C PHE A 79 11.01 29.81 3.64
N GLY A 80 11.07 30.98 4.28
CA GLY A 80 12.31 31.59 4.77
C GLY A 80 13.19 32.11 3.63
N ARG A 81 14.51 32.16 3.83
CA ARG A 81 15.48 32.63 2.82
C ARG A 81 15.45 31.85 1.50
N LEU A 82 14.78 30.71 1.48
CA LEU A 82 14.58 29.89 0.30
C LEU A 82 13.51 30.44 -0.64
N SER A 83 12.49 31.13 -0.09
CA SER A 83 11.42 31.74 -0.90
C SER A 83 11.89 32.93 -1.73
N ASP A 84 13.04 33.51 -1.36
CA ASP A 84 13.65 34.63 -2.10
C ASP A 84 14.32 34.13 -3.39
N LYS A 85 14.77 32.86 -3.40
CA LYS A 85 15.46 32.23 -4.54
C LYS A 85 14.52 31.41 -5.42
N ILE A 86 13.63 30.63 -4.80
CA ILE A 86 12.77 29.66 -5.49
C ILE A 86 11.30 30.06 -5.36
N GLY A 87 10.58 29.99 -6.48
CA GLY A 87 9.14 30.22 -6.54
C GLY A 87 8.29 29.04 -6.08
N LEU A 88 7.05 29.03 -6.58
CA LEU A 88 6.16 27.89 -6.47
C LEU A 88 6.62 26.82 -7.46
N SER A 89 6.71 25.57 -7.01
CA SER A 89 7.27 24.48 -7.80
C SER A 89 6.25 23.37 -7.98
N PRO A 90 5.94 22.93 -9.22
CA PRO A 90 5.29 21.66 -9.44
C PRO A 90 6.24 20.50 -9.09
N GLY A 91 5.64 19.41 -8.61
CA GLY A 91 6.35 18.17 -8.31
C GLY A 91 5.55 16.94 -8.72
N MET A 92 6.26 15.82 -8.84
CA MET A 92 5.69 14.49 -9.04
C MET A 92 6.06 13.61 -7.85
N TYR A 93 5.06 12.97 -7.27
CA TYR A 93 5.17 12.13 -6.09
C TYR A 93 4.88 10.68 -6.46
N LEU A 94 5.65 9.76 -5.88
CA LEU A 94 5.52 8.31 -6.00
C LEU A 94 5.67 7.68 -4.62
N GLY A 95 4.75 6.81 -4.23
CA GLY A 95 4.71 6.18 -2.92
C GLY A 95 4.42 4.68 -3.01
N ILE A 96 5.10 3.90 -2.18
CA ILE A 96 4.78 2.49 -1.91
C ILE A 96 4.59 2.34 -0.41
N ASP A 97 3.37 2.03 -0.02
CA ASP A 97 2.98 1.84 1.36
C ASP A 97 2.92 0.37 1.73
N PHE A 98 3.32 0.09 2.96
CA PHE A 98 2.95 -1.10 3.69
C PHE A 98 2.29 -0.68 4.99
N VAL A 99 1.04 -1.11 5.19
CA VAL A 99 0.29 -0.83 6.43
C VAL A 99 0.10 -2.11 7.21
N ARG A 100 0.41 -2.05 8.51
CA ARG A 100 0.21 -3.16 9.44
C ARG A 100 -0.44 -2.64 10.72
N LYS A 101 -1.65 -3.12 10.99
CA LYS A 101 -2.54 -2.58 12.03
C LYS A 101 -2.82 -1.11 11.75
N ASP A 102 -2.32 -0.23 12.63
CA ASP A 102 -2.49 1.22 12.54
C ASP A 102 -1.20 1.92 12.08
N PHE A 103 -0.11 1.17 11.88
CA PHE A 103 1.17 1.73 11.46
C PHE A 103 1.32 1.73 9.94
N LEU A 104 1.80 2.86 9.42
CA LEU A 104 2.13 3.08 8.02
C LEU A 104 3.66 3.12 7.86
N TYR A 105 4.16 2.36 6.89
CA TYR A 105 5.54 2.39 6.45
C TYR A 105 5.53 2.68 4.95
N GLU A 106 6.04 3.83 4.54
CA GLU A 106 6.00 4.23 3.14
C GLU A 106 7.41 4.55 2.63
N TRP A 107 7.75 3.96 1.49
CA TRP A 107 8.84 4.43 0.65
C TRP A 107 8.30 5.48 -0.31
N PHE A 108 8.89 6.66 -0.28
CA PHE A 108 8.36 7.82 -0.97
C PHE A 108 9.45 8.51 -1.79
N MET A 109 9.11 8.91 -3.01
CA MET A 109 10.00 9.66 -3.89
C MET A 109 9.30 10.93 -4.35
N ASP A 110 9.97 12.08 -4.19
CA ASP A 110 9.57 13.33 -4.82
C ASP A 110 10.57 13.77 -5.89
N ILE A 111 10.04 14.37 -6.95
CA ILE A 111 10.82 14.99 -8.03
C ILE A 111 10.15 16.33 -8.32
N ASN A 112 10.88 17.43 -8.15
CA ASN A 112 10.34 18.76 -8.33
C ASN A 112 11.25 19.61 -9.21
N GLY A 113 10.61 20.46 -10.02
CA GLY A 113 11.28 21.42 -10.88
C GLY A 113 10.75 22.82 -10.61
N CYS A 114 11.62 23.81 -10.52
CA CYS A 114 11.25 25.20 -10.31
C CYS A 114 12.05 26.15 -11.18
N GLN A 115 11.42 27.25 -11.58
CA GLN A 115 12.12 28.41 -12.07
C GLN A 115 12.66 29.22 -10.89
N ASN A 116 13.94 29.56 -10.95
CA ASN A 116 14.50 30.56 -10.06
C ASN A 116 13.87 31.93 -10.37
N LYS A 117 13.73 32.79 -9.35
CA LYS A 117 13.06 34.09 -9.50
C LYS A 117 13.90 35.18 -10.18
N GLU A 118 15.18 34.93 -10.40
CA GLU A 118 16.11 35.90 -11.03
C GLU A 118 16.00 35.84 -12.57
N LEU A 119 16.13 36.98 -13.26
CA LEU A 119 15.77 37.14 -14.68
C LEU A 119 16.64 36.34 -15.68
N ASP A 120 17.87 35.95 -15.32
CA ASP A 120 18.81 35.21 -16.19
C ASP A 120 18.99 33.73 -15.79
N SER A 121 18.04 33.17 -15.03
CA SER A 121 18.36 32.07 -14.10
C SER A 121 18.17 30.64 -14.60
N LEU A 122 19.12 29.80 -14.17
CA LEU A 122 19.13 28.34 -14.24
C LEU A 122 17.86 27.76 -13.58
N GLN A 123 17.34 26.65 -14.08
CA GLN A 123 16.26 25.90 -13.44
C GLN A 123 16.79 25.16 -12.22
N PHE A 124 16.07 25.25 -11.11
CA PHE A 124 16.37 24.47 -9.92
C PHE A 124 15.54 23.19 -9.95
N TYR A 125 16.19 22.04 -9.74
CA TYR A 125 15.51 20.78 -9.53
C TYR A 125 15.91 20.19 -8.18
N ASP A 126 14.96 19.51 -7.55
CA ASP A 126 15.28 18.61 -6.44
C ASP A 126 14.54 17.29 -6.54
N MET A 127 15.21 16.26 -6.06
CA MET A 127 14.70 14.91 -5.99
C MET A 127 14.95 14.37 -4.59
N ARG A 128 14.02 13.59 -4.05
CA ARG A 128 14.19 12.99 -2.72
C ARG A 128 13.73 11.56 -2.69
N TRP A 129 14.37 10.79 -1.82
CA TRP A 129 13.98 9.46 -1.41
C TRP A 129 13.80 9.47 0.10
N ASP A 130 12.56 9.32 0.54
CA ASP A 130 12.19 9.36 1.94
C ASP A 130 11.58 8.03 2.38
N PHE A 131 11.82 7.71 3.64
CA PHE A 131 11.04 6.72 4.37
C PHE A 131 10.10 7.47 5.32
N ASN A 132 8.79 7.27 5.14
CA ASN A 132 7.76 7.85 5.98
C ASN A 132 7.27 6.80 6.97
N PHE A 133 7.35 7.12 8.26
CA PHE A 133 6.77 6.32 9.33
C PHE A 133 5.56 7.06 9.90
N GLY A 134 4.40 6.41 9.88
CA GLY A 134 3.14 7.04 10.24
C GLY A 134 2.21 6.19 11.09
N TYR A 135 1.18 6.86 11.58
CA TYR A 135 0.10 6.29 12.38
C TYR A 135 -1.26 6.67 11.79
N THR A 136 -2.19 5.71 11.78
CA THR A 136 -3.56 5.86 11.29
C THR A 136 -4.44 6.37 12.43
N PHE A 137 -4.85 7.63 12.37
CA PHE A 137 -5.69 8.25 13.39
C PHE A 137 -7.17 7.94 13.21
N LEU A 138 -7.62 7.79 11.96
CA LEU A 138 -9.00 7.50 11.63
C LEU A 138 -9.04 6.50 10.49
N LYS A 139 -9.85 5.46 10.67
CA LYS A 139 -10.12 4.45 9.64
C LYS A 139 -11.62 4.20 9.57
N LYS A 140 -12.22 4.62 8.46
CA LYS A 140 -13.61 4.35 8.06
C LYS A 140 -13.59 3.67 6.68
N ASP A 141 -14.71 3.08 6.28
CA ASP A 141 -14.79 2.22 5.09
C ASP A 141 -14.14 2.85 3.83
N HIS A 142 -14.41 4.14 3.58
CA HIS A 142 -13.88 4.87 2.43
C HIS A 142 -12.88 5.99 2.77
N LEU A 143 -12.48 6.13 4.04
CA LEU A 143 -11.66 7.25 4.51
C LEU A 143 -10.59 6.77 5.49
N ASN A 144 -9.32 7.03 5.17
CA ASN A 144 -8.21 6.84 6.10
C ASN A 144 -7.48 8.17 6.33
N LEU A 145 -7.19 8.51 7.58
CA LEU A 145 -6.35 9.64 7.97
C LEU A 145 -5.07 9.16 8.63
N PHE A 146 -3.94 9.62 8.13
CA PHE A 146 -2.61 9.32 8.65
C PHE A 146 -1.89 10.60 9.03
N GLY A 147 -1.04 10.54 10.04
CA GLY A 147 0.07 11.47 10.19
C GLY A 147 1.39 10.71 10.23
N TYR A 148 2.44 11.35 9.76
CA TYR A 148 3.74 10.72 9.59
C TYR A 148 4.88 11.69 9.84
N VAL A 149 6.02 11.10 10.14
CA VAL A 149 7.33 11.75 10.10
C VAL A 149 8.15 11.10 8.99
N SER A 150 9.02 11.88 8.37
CA SER A 150 9.83 11.44 7.23
C SER A 150 11.31 11.65 7.50
N ALA A 151 12.12 10.69 7.07
CA ALA A 151 13.57 10.81 7.04
C ALA A 151 14.10 10.22 5.73
N GLY A 152 15.08 10.87 5.12
CA GLY A 152 15.54 10.48 3.79
C GLY A 152 16.76 11.24 3.30
N LEU A 153 16.98 11.15 2.00
CA LEU A 153 18.06 11.84 1.28
C LEU A 153 17.46 12.66 0.15
N GLY A 154 17.91 13.91 0.04
CA GLY A 154 17.58 14.80 -1.06
C GLY A 154 18.80 15.14 -1.91
N MET A 155 18.56 15.29 -3.21
CA MET A 155 19.50 15.77 -4.20
C MET A 155 18.96 17.08 -4.78
N ASN A 156 19.80 18.10 -4.81
CA ASN A 156 19.48 19.42 -5.36
C ASN A 156 20.45 19.73 -6.50
N GLY A 157 19.98 20.39 -7.55
CA GLY A 157 20.85 20.83 -8.62
C GLY A 157 20.30 22.00 -9.42
N LEU A 158 21.18 22.59 -10.23
CA LEU A 158 20.83 23.61 -11.22
C LEU A 158 20.96 23.02 -12.62
N SER A 159 20.11 23.49 -13.52
CA SER A 159 20.16 23.17 -14.95
C SER A 159 20.06 24.44 -15.78
N ALA A 160 20.94 24.58 -16.78
CA ALA A 160 20.82 25.67 -17.73
C ALA A 160 19.63 25.42 -18.65
N ARG A 161 18.77 26.42 -18.81
CA ARG A 161 17.73 26.40 -19.84
C ARG A 161 18.46 26.54 -21.18
N GLY A 162 18.76 25.43 -21.84
CA GLY A 162 19.38 25.43 -23.17
C GLY A 162 18.56 26.33 -24.09
N LYS A 163 19.18 27.38 -24.64
CA LYS A 163 18.53 28.24 -25.64
C LYS A 163 18.52 27.55 -27.01
N ASP A 164 19.39 26.57 -27.24
CA ASP A 164 19.46 25.79 -28.47
C ASP A 164 19.67 24.29 -28.18
N SER A 165 19.07 23.43 -29.00
CA SER A 165 19.20 21.96 -28.93
C SER A 165 20.62 21.44 -29.23
N ASN A 166 21.54 22.33 -29.61
CA ASN A 166 22.94 22.03 -29.94
C ASN A 166 23.94 22.49 -28.86
N ASP A 167 23.50 23.23 -27.85
CA ASP A 167 24.36 23.58 -26.73
C ASP A 167 24.49 22.36 -25.82
N LYS A 168 25.70 21.78 -25.80
CA LYS A 168 26.06 20.74 -24.84
C LYS A 168 25.74 21.27 -23.45
N ALA A 169 24.85 20.56 -22.73
CA ALA A 169 24.56 20.86 -21.33
C ALA A 169 25.90 20.98 -20.59
N ASN A 170 26.17 22.16 -20.03
CA ASN A 170 27.39 22.38 -19.24
C ASN A 170 27.33 21.43 -18.04
N ASN A 171 28.18 20.40 -18.03
CA ASN A 171 28.23 19.36 -17.00
C ASN A 171 28.78 19.85 -15.65
N ASP A 172 29.15 21.12 -15.53
CA ASP A 172 29.80 21.72 -14.35
C ASP A 172 28.81 22.36 -13.35
N LEU A 173 27.50 22.13 -13.51
CA LEU A 173 26.51 22.71 -12.60
C LEU A 173 26.51 22.01 -11.23
N PRO A 174 26.41 22.76 -10.12
CA PRO A 174 26.54 22.21 -8.78
C PRO A 174 25.38 21.26 -8.44
N ILE A 175 25.72 20.09 -7.91
CA ILE A 175 24.79 19.11 -7.33
C ILE A 175 25.14 18.94 -5.85
N GLN A 176 24.12 18.90 -4.99
CA GLN A 176 24.27 18.67 -3.56
C GLN A 176 23.36 17.55 -3.08
N PHE A 177 23.93 16.61 -2.33
CA PHE A 177 23.18 15.63 -1.55
C PHE A 177 23.07 16.09 -0.09
N SER A 178 21.91 15.89 0.52
CA SER A 178 21.64 16.30 1.90
C SER A 178 20.63 15.41 2.58
N PRO A 179 20.67 15.26 3.92
CA PRO A 179 19.60 14.59 4.64
C PRO A 179 18.29 15.39 4.53
N ALA A 180 17.17 14.69 4.41
CA ALA A 180 15.84 15.27 4.36
C ALA A 180 15.04 14.80 5.57
N PHE A 181 14.36 15.75 6.24
CA PHE A 181 13.47 15.47 7.35
C PHE A 181 12.16 16.21 7.16
N GLY A 182 11.07 15.63 7.67
CA GLY A 182 9.78 16.26 7.54
C GLY A 182 8.71 15.59 8.37
N ALA A 183 7.52 16.16 8.26
CA ALA A 183 6.31 15.62 8.84
C ALA A 183 5.12 16.06 8.00
N GLY A 184 4.01 15.32 8.11
CA GLY A 184 2.81 15.65 7.36
C GLY A 184 1.62 14.81 7.76
N VAL A 185 0.54 15.03 7.02
CA VAL A 185 -0.72 14.30 7.11
C VAL A 185 -1.16 13.83 5.73
N MET A 186 -1.84 12.69 5.70
CA MET A 186 -2.41 12.09 4.49
C MET A 186 -3.86 11.70 4.73
N VAL A 187 -4.69 11.93 3.72
CA VAL A 187 -6.09 11.51 3.70
C VAL A 187 -6.32 10.68 2.44
N ASP A 188 -6.68 9.42 2.60
CA ASP A 188 -7.09 8.55 1.50
C ASP A 188 -8.61 8.50 1.42
N LEU A 189 -9.15 8.78 0.23
CA LEU A 189 -10.56 8.69 -0.13
C LEU A 189 -10.74 7.61 -1.20
N PHE A 190 -11.40 6.51 -0.86
CA PHE A 190 -11.61 5.39 -1.79
C PHE A 190 -12.99 5.46 -2.45
N PHE A 191 -13.04 5.29 -3.77
CA PHE A 191 -14.30 5.36 -4.54
C PHE A 191 -14.93 4.00 -4.81
N THR A 192 -14.14 2.92 -4.78
CA THR A 192 -14.62 1.57 -5.07
C THR A 192 -14.09 0.56 -4.07
N GLU A 193 -14.94 -0.41 -3.76
CA GLU A 193 -14.59 -1.60 -2.99
C GLU A 193 -14.81 -2.83 -3.87
N LYS A 194 -13.85 -3.14 -4.76
CA LYS A 194 -13.92 -4.37 -5.56
C LYS A 194 -13.13 -5.46 -4.86
N LYS A 195 -13.80 -6.20 -3.96
CA LYS A 195 -13.28 -7.35 -3.21
C LYS A 195 -12.05 -7.01 -2.34
N HIS A 196 -10.87 -6.96 -2.95
CA HIS A 196 -9.57 -6.80 -2.29
C HIS A 196 -8.77 -5.60 -2.77
N ILE A 197 -9.19 -4.98 -3.88
CA ILE A 197 -8.53 -3.83 -4.48
C ILE A 197 -9.43 -2.62 -4.32
N HIS A 198 -8.87 -1.56 -3.76
CA HIS A 198 -9.52 -0.27 -3.61
C HIS A 198 -8.68 0.77 -4.36
N HIS A 199 -9.33 1.64 -5.11
CA HIS A 199 -8.68 2.78 -5.73
C HIS A 199 -9.36 4.07 -5.30
N GLY A 200 -8.58 5.15 -5.27
CA GLY A 200 -9.01 6.40 -4.69
C GLY A 200 -8.04 7.54 -4.92
N LEU A 201 -8.31 8.63 -4.24
CA LEU A 201 -7.42 9.79 -4.18
C LEU A 201 -6.80 9.90 -2.79
N ARG A 202 -5.52 10.21 -2.75
CA ARG A 202 -4.77 10.61 -1.57
C ARG A 202 -4.51 12.10 -1.65
N PHE A 203 -4.89 12.80 -0.59
CA PHE A 203 -4.50 14.18 -0.34
C PHE A 203 -3.39 14.17 0.71
N ARG A 204 -2.25 14.78 0.41
CA ARG A 204 -1.12 14.85 1.33
C ARG A 204 -0.66 16.28 1.49
N THR A 205 -0.33 16.66 2.71
CA THR A 205 0.33 17.94 2.98
C THR A 205 1.32 17.81 4.11
N GLY A 206 2.34 18.66 4.12
CA GLY A 206 3.31 18.66 5.20
C GLY A 206 4.39 19.69 5.04
N VAL A 207 5.40 19.53 5.88
CA VAL A 207 6.60 20.38 5.95
C VAL A 207 7.83 19.50 5.78
N ARG A 208 8.83 20.00 5.04
CA ARG A 208 10.10 19.29 4.83
C ARG A 208 11.28 20.25 4.83
N SER A 209 12.41 19.81 5.37
CA SER A 209 13.67 20.53 5.28
C SER A 209 14.20 20.56 3.84
N LEU A 210 14.99 21.57 3.52
CA LEU A 210 15.84 21.61 2.35
C LEU A 210 17.19 22.24 2.72
N PHE A 211 18.27 21.52 2.44
CA PHE A 211 19.62 22.04 2.54
C PHE A 211 20.21 22.23 1.15
N SER A 212 20.34 23.49 0.73
CA SER A 212 20.85 23.86 -0.60
C SER A 212 22.00 24.86 -0.50
N GLY A 213 22.82 24.74 0.53
CA GLY A 213 23.93 25.66 0.79
C GLY A 213 24.98 25.69 -0.33
N ASP A 214 25.22 24.57 -0.99
CA ASP A 214 26.22 24.49 -2.04
C ASP A 214 25.67 24.93 -3.40
N VAL A 215 24.36 24.77 -3.61
CA VAL A 215 23.66 25.08 -4.86
C VAL A 215 23.08 26.51 -4.89
N LEU A 216 22.37 26.91 -3.83
CA LEU A 216 21.64 28.19 -3.75
C LEU A 216 22.14 29.11 -2.64
N LYS A 217 23.18 28.70 -1.89
CA LYS A 217 23.70 29.44 -0.73
C LYS A 217 22.64 29.72 0.34
N THR A 218 21.62 28.87 0.41
CA THR A 218 20.50 28.98 1.35
C THR A 218 19.96 27.61 1.74
N SER A 219 19.36 27.52 2.92
CA SER A 219 18.68 26.33 3.44
C SER A 219 17.39 26.78 4.14
N GLY A 220 16.41 25.89 4.26
CA GLY A 220 15.10 26.27 4.77
C GLY A 220 14.12 25.12 4.81
N VAL A 221 12.84 25.48 4.74
CA VAL A 221 11.71 24.54 4.81
C VAL A 221 10.81 24.76 3.61
N ARG A 222 10.17 23.69 3.16
CA ARG A 222 9.13 23.72 2.13
C ARG A 222 7.83 23.19 2.69
N LEU A 223 6.75 23.86 2.34
CA LEU A 223 5.41 23.33 2.46
C LEU A 223 5.03 22.67 1.15
N TYR A 224 4.31 21.55 1.23
CA TYR A 224 3.80 20.88 0.05
C TYR A 224 2.35 20.47 0.25
N ALA A 225 1.63 20.41 -0.85
CA ALA A 225 0.33 19.78 -0.96
C ALA A 225 0.31 18.96 -2.25
N SER A 226 -0.21 17.74 -2.20
CA SER A 226 -0.33 16.87 -3.36
C SER A 226 -1.70 16.24 -3.46
N LEU A 227 -2.05 15.94 -4.71
CA LEU A 227 -3.15 15.07 -5.07
C LEU A 227 -2.57 13.85 -5.78
N GLU A 228 -2.76 12.69 -5.17
CA GLU A 228 -2.20 11.42 -5.61
C GLU A 228 -3.34 10.45 -5.92
N TRP A 229 -3.21 9.69 -6.98
CA TRP A 229 -4.01 8.50 -7.18
C TRP A 229 -3.42 7.37 -6.33
N THR A 230 -4.26 6.65 -5.58
CA THR A 230 -3.81 5.55 -4.71
C THR A 230 -4.54 4.24 -5.04
N PHE A 231 -3.79 3.15 -5.05
CA PHE A 231 -4.29 1.78 -5.20
C PHE A 231 -3.90 0.98 -3.97
N ARG A 232 -4.87 0.33 -3.33
CA ARG A 232 -4.67 -0.48 -2.13
C ARG A 232 -5.06 -1.93 -2.41
N GLU A 233 -4.22 -2.87 -1.99
CA GLU A 233 -4.48 -4.30 -2.03
C GLU A 233 -4.33 -4.92 -0.64
N TYR A 234 -5.40 -5.54 -0.15
CA TYR A 234 -5.38 -6.23 1.15
C TYR A 234 -4.64 -7.56 1.09
N THR A 235 -3.81 -7.82 2.09
CA THR A 235 -3.17 -9.12 2.25
C THR A 235 -4.18 -10.18 2.64
N LYS A 236 -3.93 -11.44 2.27
CA LYS A 236 -4.78 -12.55 2.69
C LYS A 236 -4.42 -13.03 4.10
N LYS A 237 -5.43 -13.51 4.82
CA LYS A 237 -5.30 -14.21 6.11
C LYS A 237 -6.07 -15.53 6.07
N PRO A 238 -5.57 -16.60 6.70
CA PRO A 238 -6.33 -17.83 6.87
C PRO A 238 -7.56 -17.58 7.76
N ILE A 239 -8.61 -18.35 7.51
CA ILE A 239 -9.83 -18.40 8.34
C ILE A 239 -9.83 -19.72 9.09
N ASP A 240 -10.02 -19.64 10.40
CA ASP A 240 -10.23 -20.83 11.24
C ASP A 240 -11.60 -21.45 10.93
N PHE A 241 -11.67 -22.77 10.89
CA PHE A 241 -12.93 -23.46 10.68
C PHE A 241 -13.85 -23.25 11.88
N ASP A 242 -15.11 -22.87 11.62
CA ASP A 242 -16.10 -22.61 12.65
C ASP A 242 -16.78 -23.90 13.13
N TYR A 243 -16.49 -24.30 14.38
CA TYR A 243 -17.09 -25.46 15.04
C TYR A 243 -18.31 -25.12 15.92
N SER A 244 -18.75 -23.86 16.00
CA SER A 244 -19.83 -23.41 16.90
C SER A 244 -21.17 -24.15 16.70
N PHE A 245 -21.41 -24.68 15.50
CA PHE A 245 -22.57 -25.52 15.19
C PHE A 245 -22.61 -26.85 15.98
N ARG A 246 -21.49 -27.25 16.59
CA ARG A 246 -21.40 -28.42 17.49
C ARG A 246 -21.75 -28.06 18.93
N GLU A 247 -21.43 -26.85 19.34
CA GLU A 247 -21.68 -26.37 20.71
C GLU A 247 -23.16 -26.03 20.94
N SER A 248 -23.88 -25.69 19.86
CA SER A 248 -25.29 -25.29 19.88
C SER A 248 -26.29 -26.45 19.88
N GLY A 249 -25.82 -27.70 19.95
CA GLY A 249 -26.59 -28.86 20.41
C GLY A 249 -27.98 -29.00 19.78
N VAL A 250 -28.03 -29.53 18.57
CA VAL A 250 -29.21 -30.28 18.09
C VAL A 250 -29.42 -31.41 19.10
N LYS A 251 -30.46 -31.26 19.93
CA LYS A 251 -31.11 -32.37 20.65
C LYS A 251 -32.03 -33.11 19.69
#